data_AF-A0A537IAQ9-F1
#
_entry.id   AF-A0A537IAQ9-F1
#
_cell.length_a   1.000
_cell.length_b   1.000
_cell.length_c   1.000
_cell.angle_alpha   90.00
_cell.angle_beta   90.00
_cell.angle_gamma   90.00
#
_symmetry.space_group_name_H-M   'P 1'
#
loop_
_entity.id
_entity.type
_entity.pdbx_description
1 polymer ?
#
loop_
_entity_poly.entity_id
_entity_poly.type
_entity_poly.pdbx_seq_one_letter_code
_entity_poly.pdbx_strand_id
1 'polypeptide(L)'
;MKQLINKLILATGIIFLISSCHKVADLPYYNNGEAVALTASKTTIAVTAADSANNVVDFTWTSPKYATDTSTYKFVIEIDSANRNFSKKVTRTVSGSRSTSFTGKQLNTILADLGFAPNQQYGLDVRVTSSYANNNEQLKSNTVKIIITPYLVPITLVPSSTAPVVLQVSNASNTAISFNWNASPYGSGVIKYAIQFDTAGGTFANPQTRKVQTAYTTSFTVSDLNSMAIAAGVIGGSTKNLVFRVVSYSGDYVAPLAYSNNVPISVTTFTPVPSTLYIVGDATAGGWNNPVPVPSQQFSRINAVSYGIVINLTAGKSYLFLPLNGDWNHKYGGSSATGGALLADGAVPGSNTPAPAASGTYQIVVNFQTGTYTVTPFSVTIPSNLYIVGDATPGGWNNPVPVPSQQFTRIDAVSFGIVINLTAGASYLFLPLNGDWGHKYGGSSATGGTLLADGAVPGSNTPAPATSGLYKIIVNFQTGTYTVTPFTGFVPVPDNLYIVGDATAGGWANPVPVPSQQFARVNLTQYQINIHLTNPGSYLFLPLNGDWGHKFGGSSATGGTLLADGAVPGSNTPAPAAAGDYKIVVDFETNTYSVTHL
;
A
#
# COMPACT_ATOMS: atom_id res chain seq x y z
N MET A 1 -74.04 59.34 -2.33
CA MET A 1 -73.34 58.17 -1.74
C MET A 1 -71.87 58.45 -1.38
N LYS A 2 -71.05 59.10 -2.22
CA LYS A 2 -69.63 59.40 -1.93
C LYS A 2 -69.37 60.25 -0.67
N GLN A 3 -70.23 61.22 -0.35
CA GLN A 3 -70.03 62.06 0.86
C GLN A 3 -70.40 61.38 2.19
N LEU A 4 -71.25 60.34 2.18
CA LEU A 4 -71.53 59.54 3.39
C LEU A 4 -70.39 58.58 3.70
N ILE A 5 -69.73 58.01 2.68
CA ILE A 5 -68.59 57.09 2.86
C ILE A 5 -67.38 57.82 3.48
N ASN A 6 -67.07 59.05 3.05
CA ASN A 6 -65.96 59.81 3.64
C ASN A 6 -66.22 60.22 5.10
N LYS A 7 -67.47 60.52 5.47
CA LYS A 7 -67.84 60.78 6.86
C LYS A 7 -67.80 59.51 7.71
N LEU A 8 -68.16 58.36 7.14
CA LEU A 8 -68.04 57.07 7.81
C LEU A 8 -66.58 56.67 8.02
N ILE A 9 -65.70 56.87 7.03
CA ILE A 9 -64.26 56.57 7.15
C ILE A 9 -63.59 57.50 8.19
N LEU A 10 -63.95 58.78 8.23
CA LEU A 10 -63.43 59.72 9.24
C LEU A 10 -63.94 59.38 10.66
N ALA A 11 -65.21 58.99 10.79
CA ALA A 11 -65.78 58.56 12.06
C ALA A 11 -65.18 57.22 12.55
N THR A 12 -64.92 56.28 11.64
CA THR A 12 -64.28 54.99 12.00
C THR A 12 -62.80 55.17 12.33
N GLY A 13 -62.10 56.09 11.65
CA GLY A 13 -60.71 56.46 11.97
C GLY A 13 -60.56 57.17 13.32
N ILE A 14 -61.53 58.01 13.71
CA ILE A 14 -61.56 58.64 15.03
C ILE A 14 -61.85 57.61 16.13
N ILE A 15 -62.72 56.63 15.89
CA ILE A 15 -63.02 55.55 16.86
C ILE A 15 -61.80 54.62 17.09
N PHE A 16 -60.96 54.37 16.08
CA PHE A 16 -59.71 53.63 16.26
C PHE A 16 -58.61 54.42 17.00
N LEU A 17 -58.63 55.76 16.95
CA LEU A 17 -57.67 56.61 17.67
C LEU A 17 -57.95 56.74 19.18
N ILE A 18 -59.18 56.50 19.62
CA ILE A 18 -59.58 56.57 21.05
C ILE A 18 -59.55 55.20 21.75
N SER A 19 -59.26 54.11 21.05
CA SER A 19 -59.17 52.76 21.63
C SER A 19 -57.73 52.25 21.86
N SER A 20 -56.70 53.03 21.49
CA SER A 20 -55.30 52.59 21.56
C SER A 20 -54.54 53.00 22.84
N CYS A 21 -55.21 53.56 23.86
CA CYS A 21 -54.57 53.87 25.14
C CYS A 21 -55.23 53.08 26.29
N HIS A 22 -54.97 51.78 26.35
CA HIS A 22 -54.97 51.13 27.66
C HIS A 22 -53.73 51.61 28.41
N LYS A 23 -53.93 52.32 29.53
CA LYS A 23 -52.85 52.65 30.46
C LYS A 23 -52.31 51.32 30.98
N VAL A 24 -51.12 50.94 30.50
CA VAL A 24 -50.41 49.75 31.02
C VAL A 24 -50.23 49.99 32.51
N ALA A 25 -50.56 49.00 33.34
CA ALA A 25 -50.30 49.08 34.78
C ALA A 25 -48.82 49.47 34.99
N ASP A 26 -48.55 50.31 35.99
CA ASP A 26 -47.18 50.72 36.30
C ASP A 26 -46.32 49.46 36.42
N LEU A 27 -45.29 49.37 35.56
CA LEU A 27 -44.36 48.25 35.62
C LEU A 27 -43.75 48.24 37.03
N PRO A 28 -43.73 47.11 37.73
CA PRO A 28 -43.18 47.05 39.08
C PRO A 28 -41.73 47.56 39.05
N TYR A 29 -41.48 48.64 39.78
CA TYR A 29 -40.14 49.16 39.99
C TYR A 29 -39.44 48.27 41.02
N TYR A 30 -38.48 47.49 40.55
CA TYR A 30 -37.64 46.67 41.41
C TYR A 30 -36.40 47.48 41.81
N ASN A 31 -36.10 47.55 43.11
CA ASN A 31 -34.89 48.17 43.60
C ASN A 31 -33.64 47.46 43.04
N ASN A 32 -32.64 48.24 42.64
CA ASN A 32 -31.34 47.73 42.19
C ASN A 32 -30.72 46.78 43.22
N GLY A 33 -29.99 45.78 42.73
CA GLY A 33 -29.23 44.87 43.58
C GLY A 33 -27.87 45.43 44.02
N GLU A 34 -27.10 44.58 44.68
CA GLU A 34 -25.70 44.78 45.06
C GLU A 34 -24.79 43.82 44.29
N ALA A 35 -23.57 44.25 44.00
CA ALA A 35 -22.55 43.37 43.42
C ALA A 35 -22.20 42.25 44.41
N VAL A 36 -22.17 41.01 43.93
CA VAL A 36 -21.81 39.86 44.77
C VAL A 36 -20.31 39.80 45.01
N ALA A 37 -19.89 39.40 46.20
CA ALA A 37 -18.50 39.07 46.50
C ALA A 37 -18.28 37.57 46.27
N LEU A 38 -17.40 37.21 45.33
CA LEU A 38 -17.04 35.84 44.98
C LEU A 38 -15.84 35.36 45.81
N THR A 39 -15.94 34.14 46.33
CA THR A 39 -14.87 33.40 46.99
C THR A 39 -14.71 32.00 46.41
N ALA A 40 -13.50 31.43 46.51
CA ALA A 40 -13.19 30.06 46.11
C ALA A 40 -12.68 29.26 47.32
N SER A 41 -13.04 27.98 47.42
CA SER A 41 -12.56 27.11 48.50
C SER A 41 -11.06 26.83 48.42
N LYS A 42 -10.46 26.96 47.23
CA LYS A 42 -9.02 26.86 46.98
C LYS A 42 -8.59 27.86 45.90
N THR A 43 -7.42 28.45 46.08
CA THR A 43 -6.78 29.34 45.07
C THR A 43 -5.63 28.70 44.33
N THR A 44 -5.16 27.53 44.78
CA THR A 44 -4.16 26.70 44.08
C THR A 44 -4.70 25.28 43.98
N ILE A 45 -4.82 24.75 42.76
CA ILE A 45 -5.44 23.46 42.49
C ILE A 45 -4.52 22.66 41.56
N ALA A 46 -3.96 21.55 42.05
CA ALA A 46 -3.32 20.56 41.19
C ALA A 46 -4.31 19.43 40.95
N VAL A 47 -5.00 19.44 39.81
CA VAL A 47 -5.99 18.40 39.51
C VAL A 47 -5.23 17.13 39.12
N THR A 48 -5.57 15.99 39.73
CA THR A 48 -5.02 14.68 39.32
C THR A 48 -6.07 13.83 38.63
N ALA A 49 -5.65 12.76 37.95
CA ALA A 49 -6.59 11.80 37.35
C ALA A 49 -7.51 11.13 38.38
N ALA A 50 -7.01 10.93 39.60
CA ALA A 50 -7.78 10.37 40.71
C ALA A 50 -8.94 11.30 41.15
N ASP A 51 -8.80 12.61 40.93
CA ASP A 51 -9.81 13.60 41.29
C ASP A 51 -10.92 13.76 40.24
N SER A 52 -10.87 12.99 39.14
CA SER A 52 -11.75 13.21 37.98
C SER A 52 -13.24 13.23 38.31
N ALA A 53 -13.69 12.38 39.25
CA ALA A 53 -15.07 12.31 39.73
C ALA A 53 -15.36 13.17 40.98
N ASN A 54 -14.33 13.71 41.63
CA ASN A 54 -14.44 14.45 42.89
C ASN A 54 -14.53 15.96 42.63
N ASN A 55 -15.27 16.69 43.48
CA ASN A 55 -15.24 18.15 43.48
C ASN A 55 -13.86 18.64 43.94
N VAL A 56 -13.21 19.49 43.12
CA VAL A 56 -11.85 19.99 43.41
C VAL A 56 -11.84 21.44 43.86
N VAL A 57 -12.88 22.20 43.52
CA VAL A 57 -13.08 23.59 43.93
C VAL A 57 -14.57 23.92 44.02
N ASP A 58 -14.91 24.71 45.03
CA ASP A 58 -16.23 25.29 45.24
C ASP A 58 -16.12 26.80 45.14
N PHE A 59 -17.05 27.41 44.42
CA PHE A 59 -17.22 28.85 44.33
C PHE A 59 -18.50 29.25 45.05
N THR A 60 -18.40 30.24 45.90
CA THR A 60 -19.52 30.78 46.70
C THR A 60 -19.56 32.29 46.56
N TRP A 61 -20.76 32.87 46.62
CA TRP A 61 -20.91 34.32 46.53
C TRP A 61 -22.01 34.89 47.42
N THR A 62 -21.88 36.17 47.77
CA THR A 62 -22.87 36.88 48.61
C THR A 62 -24.20 37.10 47.85
N SER A 63 -25.26 37.45 48.60
CA SER A 63 -26.57 37.73 48.00
C SER A 63 -26.53 39.04 47.19
N PRO A 64 -27.08 39.07 45.96
CA PRO A 64 -27.20 40.30 45.19
C PRO A 64 -28.39 41.18 45.62
N LYS A 65 -29.22 40.73 46.57
CA LYS A 65 -30.35 41.47 47.14
C LYS A 65 -31.34 42.09 46.13
N TYR A 66 -31.50 41.48 44.95
CA TYR A 66 -32.55 41.88 44.01
C TYR A 66 -33.94 41.76 44.65
N ALA A 67 -34.83 42.70 44.38
CA ALA A 67 -36.19 42.73 44.94
C ALA A 67 -37.16 41.67 44.34
N THR A 68 -36.66 40.48 44.06
CA THR A 68 -37.43 39.32 43.57
C THR A 68 -37.10 38.07 44.40
N ASP A 69 -37.84 36.99 44.18
CA ASP A 69 -37.57 35.70 44.82
C ASP A 69 -36.12 35.25 44.55
N THR A 70 -35.39 34.92 45.60
CA THR A 70 -33.98 34.50 45.52
C THR A 70 -33.75 33.27 44.63
N SER A 71 -34.75 32.40 44.47
CA SER A 71 -34.71 31.24 43.57
C SER A 71 -34.66 31.64 42.08
N THR A 72 -35.05 32.88 41.77
CA THR A 72 -35.08 33.44 40.40
C THR A 72 -33.79 34.20 40.04
N TYR A 73 -32.88 34.40 41.00
CA TYR A 73 -31.62 35.07 40.72
C TYR A 73 -30.79 34.24 39.73
N LYS A 74 -30.28 34.90 38.70
CA LYS A 74 -29.43 34.27 37.70
C LYS A 74 -27.98 34.67 37.91
N PHE A 75 -27.10 33.68 37.93
CA PHE A 75 -25.66 33.84 38.05
C PHE A 75 -24.97 33.21 36.85
N VAL A 76 -24.05 33.94 36.23
CA VAL A 76 -23.17 33.44 35.17
C VAL A 76 -21.75 33.48 35.69
N ILE A 77 -21.20 32.31 36.01
CA ILE A 77 -19.79 32.15 36.32
C ILE A 77 -19.03 32.28 35.00
N GLU A 78 -18.04 33.16 34.94
CA GLU A 78 -17.15 33.38 33.81
C GLU A 78 -15.71 33.00 34.24
N ILE A 79 -15.07 32.12 33.47
CA ILE A 79 -13.70 31.63 33.72
C ILE A 79 -12.87 31.93 32.46
N ASP A 80 -11.74 32.62 32.58
CA ASP A 80 -10.80 32.85 31.48
C ASP A 80 -9.36 32.71 31.97
N SER A 81 -8.40 32.60 31.04
CA SER A 81 -6.99 32.69 31.38
C SER A 81 -6.70 34.05 32.04
N ALA A 82 -5.79 34.05 33.01
CA ALA A 82 -5.47 35.25 33.76
C ALA A 82 -5.08 36.42 32.84
N ASN A 83 -5.54 37.62 33.22
CA ASN A 83 -5.27 38.90 32.58
C ASN A 83 -5.84 39.06 31.15
N ARG A 84 -6.76 38.19 30.72
CA ARG A 84 -7.42 38.28 29.40
C ARG A 84 -8.70 39.11 29.39
N ASN A 85 -9.06 39.69 30.54
CA ASN A 85 -10.25 40.51 30.72
C ASN A 85 -11.55 39.81 30.25
N PHE A 86 -11.61 38.47 30.38
CA PHE A 86 -12.76 37.65 30.00
C PHE A 86 -13.12 37.73 28.50
N SER A 87 -12.11 37.89 27.63
CA SER A 87 -12.25 37.98 26.17
C SER A 87 -12.52 36.64 25.48
N LYS A 88 -12.09 35.49 26.05
CA LYS A 88 -12.53 34.13 25.62
C LYS A 88 -12.94 33.30 26.83
N LYS A 89 -13.80 33.88 27.65
CA LYS A 89 -14.35 33.22 28.82
C LYS A 89 -15.14 31.97 28.46
N VAL A 90 -15.03 30.96 29.32
CA VAL A 90 -15.98 29.85 29.44
C VAL A 90 -17.04 30.24 30.48
N THR A 91 -18.31 29.92 30.23
CA THR A 91 -19.41 30.32 31.11
C THR A 91 -20.20 29.15 31.66
N ARG A 92 -20.64 29.25 32.91
CA ARG A 92 -21.62 28.34 33.52
C ARG A 92 -22.75 29.15 34.15
N THR A 93 -24.00 28.83 33.81
CA THR A 93 -25.17 29.47 34.42
C THR A 93 -25.64 28.66 35.63
N VAL A 94 -25.98 29.37 36.71
CA VAL A 94 -26.57 28.84 37.94
C VAL A 94 -27.75 29.74 38.30
N SER A 95 -28.91 29.15 38.59
CA SER A 95 -30.11 29.88 39.01
C SER A 95 -30.49 29.50 40.43
N GLY A 96 -30.86 30.48 41.25
CA GLY A 96 -31.39 30.26 42.61
C GLY A 96 -30.40 29.73 43.64
N SER A 97 -29.19 29.36 43.24
CA SER A 97 -28.11 28.90 44.13
C SER A 97 -27.00 29.94 44.18
N ARG A 98 -26.44 30.17 45.38
CA ARG A 98 -25.29 31.07 45.62
C ARG A 98 -23.95 30.36 45.64
N SER A 99 -23.91 29.15 45.09
CA SER A 99 -22.70 28.35 45.00
C SER A 99 -22.70 27.43 43.80
N THR A 100 -21.51 27.03 43.38
CA THR A 100 -21.29 25.96 42.40
C THR A 100 -19.97 25.26 42.67
N SER A 101 -19.84 24.01 42.23
CA SER A 101 -18.61 23.25 42.32
C SER A 101 -18.19 22.72 40.94
N PHE A 102 -16.90 22.46 40.79
CA PHE A 102 -16.35 21.80 39.61
C PHE A 102 -15.65 20.51 40.01
N THR A 103 -15.96 19.42 39.31
CA THR A 103 -15.17 18.20 39.43
C THR A 103 -13.81 18.35 38.76
N GLY A 104 -12.86 17.49 39.10
CA GLY A 104 -11.55 17.46 38.45
C GLY A 104 -11.68 17.35 36.93
N LYS A 105 -12.56 16.48 36.43
CA LYS A 105 -12.81 16.31 34.99
C LYS A 105 -13.39 17.57 34.32
N GLN A 106 -14.40 18.20 34.93
CA GLN A 106 -15.01 19.41 34.39
C GLN A 106 -13.99 20.54 34.27
N LEU A 107 -13.19 20.72 35.33
CA LEU A 107 -12.16 21.76 35.34
C LEU A 107 -11.05 21.46 34.34
N ASN A 108 -10.55 20.22 34.27
CA ASN A 108 -9.53 19.81 33.30
C ASN A 108 -9.97 20.01 31.84
N THR A 109 -11.26 19.81 31.56
CA THR A 109 -11.86 20.06 30.23
C THR A 109 -11.83 21.55 29.88
N ILE A 110 -12.24 22.43 30.82
CA ILE A 110 -12.20 23.88 30.64
C ILE A 110 -10.78 24.37 30.34
N LEU A 111 -9.77 23.84 31.05
CA LEU A 111 -8.37 24.22 30.84
C LEU A 111 -7.88 23.82 29.44
N ALA A 112 -8.27 22.63 28.98
CA ALA A 112 -7.95 22.18 27.64
C ALA A 112 -8.61 23.03 26.56
N ASP A 113 -9.87 23.44 26.75
CA ASP A 113 -10.58 24.35 25.84
C ASP A 113 -9.93 25.75 25.78
N LEU A 114 -9.32 26.18 26.88
CA LEU A 114 -8.50 27.38 26.95
C LEU A 114 -7.09 27.21 26.34
N GLY A 115 -6.74 26.00 25.89
CA GLY A 115 -5.48 25.67 25.23
C GLY A 115 -4.31 25.39 26.18
N PHE A 116 -4.59 25.05 27.45
CA PHE A 116 -3.53 24.77 28.43
C PHE A 116 -3.01 23.33 28.28
N ALA A 117 -1.69 23.20 28.20
CA ALA A 117 -1.03 21.90 28.20
C ALA A 117 -1.05 21.25 29.60
N PRO A 118 -1.16 19.92 29.71
CA PRO A 118 -1.16 19.24 31.01
C PRO A 118 0.19 19.35 31.74
N ASN A 119 0.17 19.15 33.05
CA ASN A 119 1.32 19.14 33.95
C ASN A 119 2.10 20.47 34.03
N GLN A 120 1.50 21.57 33.54
CA GLN A 120 2.03 22.93 33.67
C GLN A 120 1.05 23.80 34.48
N GLN A 121 1.59 24.74 35.25
CA GLN A 121 0.78 25.70 36.00
C GLN A 121 0.32 26.87 35.12
N TYR A 122 -0.95 27.24 35.29
CA TYR A 122 -1.55 28.39 34.63
C TYR A 122 -2.37 29.21 35.63
N GLY A 123 -2.47 30.52 35.38
CA GLY A 123 -3.40 31.38 36.09
C GLY A 123 -4.76 31.45 35.39
N LEU A 124 -5.85 31.43 36.16
CA LEU A 124 -7.19 31.75 35.71
C LEU A 124 -7.76 32.94 36.48
N ASP A 125 -8.56 33.74 35.79
CA ASP A 125 -9.43 34.74 36.38
C ASP A 125 -10.87 34.21 36.38
N VAL A 126 -11.54 34.25 37.54
CA VAL A 126 -12.93 33.82 37.70
C VAL A 126 -13.76 34.99 38.25
N ARG A 127 -14.93 35.23 37.66
CA ARG A 127 -15.92 36.16 38.22
C ARG A 127 -17.34 35.63 38.04
N VAL A 128 -18.28 36.22 38.76
CA VAL A 128 -19.72 35.97 38.60
C VAL A 128 -20.41 37.24 38.15
N THR A 129 -21.24 37.13 37.12
CA THR A 129 -22.23 38.16 36.77
C THR A 129 -23.59 37.72 37.31
N SER A 130 -24.15 38.48 38.26
CA SER A 130 -25.51 38.28 38.76
C SER A 130 -26.50 39.13 37.98
N SER A 131 -27.77 38.72 37.93
CA SER A 131 -28.86 39.50 37.31
C SER A 131 -30.22 39.00 37.79
N TYR A 132 -31.28 39.76 37.47
CA TYR A 132 -32.65 39.24 37.49
C TYR A 132 -32.82 38.09 36.49
N ALA A 133 -33.90 37.31 36.63
CA ALA A 133 -34.20 36.18 35.72
C ALA A 133 -34.24 36.58 34.23
N ASN A 134 -34.65 37.81 33.93
CA ASN A 134 -34.72 38.37 32.57
C ASN A 134 -33.38 38.97 32.07
N ASN A 135 -32.28 38.81 32.81
CA ASN A 135 -30.95 39.38 32.57
C ASN A 135 -30.84 40.91 32.71
N ASN A 136 -31.85 41.58 33.29
CA ASN A 136 -31.71 42.99 33.67
C ASN A 136 -30.76 43.14 34.86
N GLU A 137 -30.19 44.34 35.01
CA GLU A 137 -29.31 44.74 36.11
C GLU A 137 -28.14 43.77 36.31
N GLN A 138 -27.25 43.69 35.32
CA GLN A 138 -26.10 42.79 35.39
C GLN A 138 -24.99 43.39 36.27
N LEU A 139 -24.74 42.77 37.41
CA LEU A 139 -23.70 43.20 38.35
C LEU A 139 -22.57 42.17 38.41
N LYS A 140 -21.33 42.62 38.22
CA LYS A 140 -20.14 41.77 38.24
C LYS A 140 -19.52 41.73 39.63
N SER A 141 -19.04 40.56 40.03
CA SER A 141 -18.27 40.38 41.26
C SER A 141 -16.83 40.91 41.15
N ASN A 142 -16.11 40.87 42.28
CA ASN A 142 -14.65 40.84 42.26
C ASN A 142 -14.14 39.66 41.42
N THR A 143 -12.92 39.77 40.90
CA THR A 143 -12.23 38.68 40.21
C THR A 143 -11.42 37.87 41.22
N VAL A 144 -11.65 36.56 41.27
CA VAL A 144 -10.82 35.60 42.01
C VAL A 144 -9.76 35.06 41.06
N LYS A 145 -8.50 35.14 41.49
CA LYS A 145 -7.35 34.57 40.78
C LYS A 145 -7.06 33.19 41.33
N ILE A 146 -6.97 32.18 40.47
CA ILE A 146 -6.59 30.82 40.85
C ILE A 146 -5.41 30.34 40.01
N ILE A 147 -4.51 29.58 40.63
CA ILE A 147 -3.42 28.85 39.97
C ILE A 147 -3.86 27.40 39.82
N ILE A 148 -3.71 26.85 38.62
CA ILE A 148 -4.17 25.50 38.32
C ILE A 148 -3.18 24.70 37.49
N THR A 149 -3.05 23.41 37.81
CA THR A 149 -2.27 22.44 37.03
C THR A 149 -3.24 21.38 36.47
N PRO A 150 -3.45 21.32 35.13
CA PRO A 150 -4.22 20.25 34.49
C PRO A 150 -3.46 18.92 34.53
N TYR A 151 -4.17 17.80 34.49
CA TYR A 151 -3.56 16.47 34.35
C TYR A 151 -3.72 15.91 32.94
N LEU A 152 -2.81 15.00 32.58
CA LEU A 152 -2.86 14.26 31.32
C LEU A 152 -3.95 13.17 31.36
N VAL A 153 -4.88 13.19 30.42
CA VAL A 153 -5.75 12.05 30.09
C VAL A 153 -5.20 11.46 28.79
N PRO A 154 -4.63 10.25 28.80
CA PRO A 154 -4.07 9.65 27.59
C PRO A 154 -5.18 9.07 26.71
N ILE A 155 -4.92 9.04 25.40
CA ILE A 155 -5.65 8.18 24.48
C ILE A 155 -5.20 6.74 24.76
N THR A 156 -6.13 5.80 24.85
CA THR A 156 -5.85 4.37 25.00
C THR A 156 -5.92 3.73 23.63
N LEU A 157 -4.76 3.40 23.06
CA LEU A 157 -4.60 2.64 21.83
C LEU A 157 -4.56 1.15 22.16
N VAL A 158 -5.42 0.38 21.49
CA VAL A 158 -5.53 -1.07 21.62
C VAL A 158 -5.34 -1.72 20.25
N PRO A 159 -4.36 -2.63 20.07
CA PRO A 159 -4.26 -3.41 18.85
C PRO A 159 -5.23 -4.60 18.88
N SER A 160 -5.57 -5.12 17.70
CA SER A 160 -6.36 -6.36 17.56
C SER A 160 -5.61 -7.59 18.06
N SER A 161 -4.29 -7.52 18.17
CA SER A 161 -3.41 -8.57 18.70
C SER A 161 -2.08 -7.97 19.17
N THR A 162 -1.48 -8.57 20.20
CA THR A 162 -0.10 -8.28 20.63
C THR A 162 0.88 -9.40 20.23
N ALA A 163 0.40 -10.42 19.52
CA ALA A 163 1.27 -11.48 19.00
C ALA A 163 2.20 -10.94 17.90
N PRO A 164 3.37 -11.56 17.69
CA PRO A 164 4.23 -11.23 16.55
C PRO A 164 3.47 -11.34 15.23
N VAL A 165 3.63 -10.35 14.37
CA VAL A 165 3.00 -10.27 13.04
C VAL A 165 4.04 -10.66 11.99
N VAL A 166 3.81 -11.78 11.30
CA VAL A 166 4.66 -12.22 10.18
C VAL A 166 3.97 -11.88 8.86
N LEU A 167 4.56 -10.97 8.10
CA LEU A 167 4.02 -10.51 6.83
C LEU A 167 4.40 -11.48 5.71
N GLN A 168 3.42 -11.95 4.95
CA GLN A 168 3.63 -12.90 3.86
C GLN A 168 3.09 -12.34 2.54
N VAL A 169 3.88 -12.48 1.48
CA VAL A 169 3.51 -12.01 0.13
C VAL A 169 2.19 -12.62 -0.35
N SER A 170 1.91 -13.88 0.01
CA SER A 170 0.66 -14.57 -0.33
C SER A 170 -0.60 -13.93 0.27
N ASN A 171 -0.44 -13.10 1.31
CA ASN A 171 -1.53 -12.45 2.03
C ASN A 171 -1.51 -10.93 1.86
N ALA A 172 -0.85 -10.40 0.82
CA ALA A 172 -0.57 -8.97 0.66
C ALA A 172 -1.80 -8.05 0.85
N SER A 173 -2.98 -8.46 0.37
CA SER A 173 -4.23 -7.70 0.48
C SER A 173 -5.00 -7.93 1.79
N ASN A 174 -4.62 -8.93 2.59
CA ASN A 174 -5.32 -9.25 3.83
C ASN A 174 -4.95 -8.23 4.92
N THR A 175 -5.87 -7.98 5.85
CA THR A 175 -5.60 -7.18 7.04
C THR A 175 -4.55 -7.88 7.93
N ALA A 176 -3.42 -7.22 8.18
CA ALA A 176 -2.37 -7.72 9.07
C ALA A 176 -2.67 -7.42 10.55
N ILE A 177 -3.08 -6.19 10.84
CA ILE A 177 -3.38 -5.73 12.19
C ILE A 177 -4.37 -4.57 12.16
N SER A 178 -5.26 -4.51 13.13
CA SER A 178 -6.17 -3.38 13.35
C SER A 178 -5.89 -2.72 14.69
N PHE A 179 -6.25 -1.45 14.81
CA PHE A 179 -6.10 -0.67 16.01
C PHE A 179 -7.38 0.11 16.28
N ASN A 180 -7.77 0.20 17.55
CA ASN A 180 -8.86 1.05 18.02
C ASN A 180 -8.40 1.92 19.18
N TRP A 181 -9.02 3.09 19.34
CA TRP A 181 -8.74 3.99 20.46
C TRP A 181 -9.99 4.71 20.95
N ASN A 182 -9.95 5.23 22.18
CA ASN A 182 -10.98 6.12 22.70
C ASN A 182 -10.80 7.55 22.14
N ALA A 183 -11.86 8.36 22.24
CA ALA A 183 -11.79 9.76 21.82
C ALA A 183 -10.73 10.54 22.59
N SER A 184 -10.13 11.53 21.91
CA SER A 184 -9.26 12.51 22.53
C SER A 184 -10.01 13.18 23.69
N PRO A 185 -9.38 13.30 24.86
CA PRO A 185 -9.94 14.03 25.98
C PRO A 185 -9.76 15.55 25.85
N TYR A 186 -9.12 16.01 24.77
CA TYR A 186 -8.79 17.42 24.53
C TYR A 186 -9.22 17.88 23.15
N GLY A 187 -9.50 19.18 23.07
CA GLY A 187 -9.85 19.92 21.85
C GLY A 187 -11.34 20.22 21.75
N SER A 188 -11.66 21.35 21.13
CA SER A 188 -13.02 21.75 20.74
C SER A 188 -13.18 21.62 19.22
N GLY A 189 -14.38 21.24 18.77
CA GLY A 189 -14.68 21.05 17.34
C GLY A 189 -14.31 19.67 16.76
N VAL A 190 -13.99 19.62 15.46
CA VAL A 190 -13.71 18.37 14.75
C VAL A 190 -12.27 17.91 15.03
N ILE A 191 -12.14 16.84 15.82
CA ILE A 191 -10.85 16.23 16.15
C ILE A 191 -10.47 15.20 15.10
N LYS A 192 -9.27 15.36 14.55
CA LYS A 192 -8.66 14.40 13.60
C LYS A 192 -7.58 13.58 14.28
N TYR A 193 -7.39 12.34 13.86
CA TYR A 193 -6.43 11.38 14.39
C TYR A 193 -5.46 10.94 13.31
N ALA A 194 -4.22 10.68 13.71
CA ALA A 194 -3.25 9.95 12.92
C ALA A 194 -2.65 8.83 13.78
N ILE A 195 -2.50 7.65 13.20
CA ILE A 195 -1.67 6.60 13.79
C ILE A 195 -0.24 6.80 13.29
N GLN A 196 0.70 6.75 14.21
CA GLN A 196 2.13 6.90 13.97
C GLN A 196 2.85 5.66 14.45
N PHE A 197 3.93 5.28 13.78
CA PHE A 197 4.88 4.32 14.33
C PHE A 197 6.31 4.63 13.93
N ASP A 198 7.21 4.12 14.75
CA ASP A 198 8.66 4.15 14.54
C ASP A 198 9.22 2.80 14.99
N THR A 199 10.47 2.51 14.65
CA THR A 199 11.16 1.33 15.18
C THR A 199 11.43 1.51 16.69
N ALA A 200 11.45 0.40 17.44
CA ALA A 200 11.75 0.45 18.87
C ALA A 200 13.12 1.12 19.12
N GLY A 201 13.15 2.07 20.06
CA GLY A 201 14.31 2.93 20.32
C GLY A 201 14.31 4.25 19.54
N GLY A 202 13.41 4.42 18.56
CA GLY A 202 13.17 5.69 17.87
C GLY A 202 12.50 6.74 18.76
N THR A 203 12.65 8.02 18.39
CA THR A 203 12.12 9.17 19.13
C THR A 203 10.79 9.68 18.57
N PHE A 204 10.29 9.07 17.49
CA PHE A 204 9.19 9.61 16.67
C PHE A 204 9.50 11.03 16.14
N ALA A 205 10.77 11.33 15.83
CA ALA A 205 11.13 12.57 15.16
C ALA A 205 10.60 12.61 13.71
N ASN A 206 10.67 11.49 13.00
CA ASN A 206 10.15 11.32 11.63
C ASN A 206 9.35 10.01 11.51
N PRO A 207 8.23 9.88 12.23
CA PRO A 207 7.51 8.61 12.29
C PRO A 207 6.72 8.36 11.01
N GLN A 208 6.57 7.08 10.67
CA GLN A 208 5.61 6.67 9.66
C GLN A 208 4.21 7.03 10.13
N THR A 209 3.46 7.76 9.32
CA THR A 209 2.19 8.38 9.73
C THR A 209 1.09 8.03 8.77
N ARG A 210 -0.05 7.54 9.30
CA ARG A 210 -1.30 7.41 8.55
C ARG A 210 -2.39 8.27 9.18
N LYS A 211 -2.87 9.24 8.41
CA LYS A 211 -3.98 10.13 8.78
C LYS A 211 -5.30 9.36 8.67
N VAL A 212 -6.08 9.31 9.76
CA VAL A 212 -7.33 8.52 9.86
C VAL A 212 -8.58 9.42 10.02
N GLN A 213 -8.42 10.73 9.80
CA GLN A 213 -9.48 11.73 9.95
C GLN A 213 -10.16 11.61 11.31
N THR A 214 -11.49 11.59 11.37
CA THR A 214 -12.26 11.57 12.64
C THR A 214 -12.52 10.15 13.16
N ALA A 215 -11.99 9.10 12.53
CA ALA A 215 -12.26 7.73 12.94
C ALA A 215 -11.49 7.34 14.21
N TYR A 216 -12.07 6.40 14.96
CA TYR A 216 -11.48 5.81 16.17
C TYR A 216 -10.84 4.43 15.93
N THR A 217 -10.72 4.03 14.67
CA THR A 217 -10.19 2.72 14.28
C THR A 217 -9.47 2.81 12.94
N THR A 218 -8.50 1.94 12.74
CA THR A 218 -7.76 1.82 11.48
C THR A 218 -7.09 0.46 11.36
N SER A 219 -6.92 -0.06 10.15
CA SER A 219 -6.29 -1.37 9.90
C SER A 219 -5.23 -1.29 8.80
N PHE A 220 -4.13 -2.03 8.93
CA PHE A 220 -3.11 -2.10 7.89
C PHE A 220 -3.25 -3.43 7.15
N THR A 221 -3.20 -3.38 5.82
CA THR A 221 -2.99 -4.62 5.04
C THR A 221 -1.56 -5.12 5.24
N VAL A 222 -1.31 -6.37 4.89
CA VAL A 222 0.05 -6.95 4.90
C VAL A 222 1.00 -6.13 4.04
N SER A 223 0.58 -5.72 2.84
CA SER A 223 1.39 -4.90 1.93
C SER A 223 1.66 -3.49 2.50
N ASP A 224 0.63 -2.84 3.06
CA ASP A 224 0.78 -1.49 3.65
C ASP A 224 1.77 -1.52 4.82
N LEU A 225 1.58 -2.46 5.75
CA LEU A 225 2.44 -2.55 6.92
C LEU A 225 3.87 -2.91 6.52
N ASN A 226 4.06 -3.79 5.54
CA ASN A 226 5.39 -4.14 5.05
C ASN A 226 6.13 -2.92 4.49
N SER A 227 5.46 -2.18 3.60
CA SER A 227 6.03 -1.01 2.93
C SER A 227 6.36 0.09 3.93
N MET A 228 5.44 0.39 4.85
CA MET A 228 5.67 1.41 5.86
C MET A 228 6.74 0.96 6.89
N ALA A 229 6.81 -0.31 7.26
CA ALA A 229 7.87 -0.82 8.14
C ALA A 229 9.27 -0.67 7.50
N ILE A 230 9.40 -0.98 6.21
CA ILE A 230 10.64 -0.76 5.47
C ILE A 230 10.98 0.73 5.40
N ALA A 231 9.99 1.59 5.15
CA ALA A 231 10.19 3.05 5.18
C ALA A 231 10.57 3.59 6.57
N ALA A 232 10.22 2.88 7.66
CA ALA A 232 10.70 3.15 9.01
C ALA A 232 12.13 2.64 9.28
N GLY A 233 12.78 2.00 8.30
CA GLY A 233 14.13 1.45 8.40
C GLY A 233 14.21 0.01 8.90
N VAL A 234 13.13 -0.77 8.82
CA VAL A 234 13.21 -2.23 8.98
C VAL A 234 13.78 -2.84 7.69
N ILE A 235 14.80 -3.70 7.80
CA ILE A 235 15.35 -4.39 6.64
C ILE A 235 14.33 -5.43 6.16
N GLY A 236 14.02 -5.48 4.86
CA GLY A 236 13.10 -6.48 4.30
C GLY A 236 13.56 -7.92 4.61
N GLY A 237 12.63 -8.80 5.00
CA GLY A 237 12.94 -10.17 5.41
C GLY A 237 13.34 -10.31 6.89
N SER A 238 13.51 -9.19 7.61
CA SER A 238 13.92 -9.19 9.01
C SER A 238 12.77 -8.89 9.98
N THR A 239 12.98 -9.24 11.24
CA THR A 239 12.07 -8.96 12.35
C THR A 239 12.55 -7.75 13.15
N LYS A 240 11.66 -6.80 13.41
CA LYS A 240 11.93 -5.68 14.32
C LYS A 240 10.67 -5.29 15.08
N ASN A 241 10.84 -4.78 16.30
CA ASN A 241 9.74 -4.18 17.05
C ASN A 241 9.42 -2.80 16.48
N LEU A 242 8.14 -2.57 16.15
CA LEU A 242 7.58 -1.28 15.82
C LEU A 242 6.76 -0.77 17.01
N VAL A 243 6.87 0.51 17.33
CA VAL A 243 6.14 1.14 18.42
C VAL A 243 5.09 2.07 17.84
N PHE A 244 3.82 1.70 18.02
CA PHE A 244 2.67 2.48 17.53
C PHE A 244 2.19 3.46 18.60
N ARG A 245 1.68 4.61 18.16
CA ARG A 245 0.92 5.57 18.96
C ARG A 245 -0.12 6.28 18.09
N VAL A 246 -1.20 6.74 18.69
CA VAL A 246 -2.15 7.66 18.07
C VAL A 246 -1.87 9.08 18.52
N VAL A 247 -2.03 10.02 17.60
CA VAL A 247 -1.94 11.46 17.85
C VAL A 247 -3.24 12.11 17.42
N SER A 248 -3.80 12.95 18.27
CA SER A 248 -4.99 13.76 17.98
C SER A 248 -4.60 15.20 17.62
N TYR A 249 -5.43 15.86 16.80
CA TYR A 249 -5.21 17.20 16.28
C TYR A 249 -6.53 17.97 16.19
N SER A 250 -6.48 19.29 16.40
CA SER A 250 -7.55 20.21 16.00
C SER A 250 -7.36 20.58 14.53
N GLY A 251 -8.21 20.05 13.64
CA GLY A 251 -8.10 20.35 12.20
C GLY A 251 -6.87 19.70 11.53
N ASP A 252 -6.05 20.47 10.83
CA ASP A 252 -5.20 20.01 9.71
C ASP A 252 -3.84 19.37 10.06
N TYR A 253 -3.78 18.59 11.13
CA TYR A 253 -2.58 17.81 11.50
C TYR A 253 -1.31 18.62 11.78
N VAL A 254 -1.46 19.89 12.22
CA VAL A 254 -0.32 20.79 12.46
C VAL A 254 0.21 20.67 13.88
N ALA A 255 -0.67 20.84 14.88
CA ALA A 255 -0.31 20.83 16.30
C ALA A 255 -0.95 19.64 17.03
N PRO A 256 -0.16 18.70 17.56
CA PRO A 256 -0.67 17.60 18.39
C PRO A 256 -1.40 18.11 19.64
N LEU A 257 -2.57 17.55 19.94
CA LEU A 257 -3.34 17.82 21.16
C LEU A 257 -3.02 16.80 22.27
N ALA A 258 -3.02 15.52 21.90
CA ALA A 258 -2.69 14.41 22.80
C ALA A 258 -2.14 13.20 22.05
N TYR A 259 -1.35 12.43 22.79
CA TYR A 259 -0.78 11.16 22.38
C TYR A 259 -1.44 10.01 23.14
N SER A 260 -1.45 8.83 22.53
CA SER A 260 -1.82 7.59 23.21
C SER A 260 -0.67 6.96 23.99
N ASN A 261 -0.96 5.88 24.71
CA ASN A 261 0.07 4.91 25.10
C ASN A 261 0.81 4.36 23.86
N ASN A 262 2.05 3.93 24.09
CA ASN A 262 2.85 3.22 23.10
C ASN A 262 2.46 1.73 23.06
N VAL A 263 2.32 1.18 21.85
CA VAL A 263 2.02 -0.24 21.62
C VAL A 263 3.16 -0.86 20.81
N PRO A 264 4.06 -1.65 21.44
CA PRO A 264 5.09 -2.37 20.71
C PRO A 264 4.50 -3.62 20.04
N ILE A 265 4.75 -3.79 18.74
CA ILE A 265 4.39 -4.98 17.96
C ILE A 265 5.66 -5.49 17.29
N SER A 266 5.98 -6.78 17.47
CA SER A 266 7.06 -7.43 16.72
C SER A 266 6.57 -7.73 15.30
N VAL A 267 7.24 -7.19 14.29
CA VAL A 267 6.86 -7.34 12.88
C VAL A 267 8.00 -7.96 12.09
N THR A 268 7.72 -9.07 11.40
CA THR A 268 8.61 -9.68 10.40
C THR A 268 8.17 -9.25 9.01
N THR A 269 9.03 -8.49 8.33
CA THR A 269 8.80 -7.98 6.97
C THR A 269 9.27 -8.97 5.91
N PHE A 270 8.91 -8.73 4.65
CA PHE A 270 9.49 -9.36 3.46
C PHE A 270 10.09 -8.30 2.53
N THR A 271 11.05 -8.70 1.69
CA THR A 271 11.60 -7.84 0.64
C THR A 271 10.61 -7.75 -0.53
N PRO A 272 10.31 -6.56 -1.07
CA PRO A 272 9.43 -6.43 -2.23
C PRO A 272 9.87 -7.33 -3.39
N VAL A 273 8.95 -8.12 -3.94
CA VAL A 273 9.24 -9.09 -5.00
C VAL A 273 9.15 -8.39 -6.37
N PRO A 274 10.24 -8.27 -7.15
CA PRO A 274 10.18 -7.69 -8.47
C PRO A 274 9.47 -8.63 -9.46
N SER A 275 8.98 -8.09 -10.58
CA SER A 275 8.33 -8.88 -11.65
C SER A 275 9.30 -9.68 -12.53
N THR A 276 10.58 -9.33 -12.49
CA THR A 276 11.70 -9.94 -13.19
C THR A 276 12.95 -9.85 -12.33
N LEU A 277 13.95 -10.67 -12.63
CA LEU A 277 15.25 -10.57 -12.01
C LEU A 277 16.33 -10.95 -13.02
N TYR A 278 17.44 -10.23 -13.03
CA TYR A 278 18.58 -10.42 -13.91
C TYR A 278 19.87 -10.45 -13.09
N ILE A 279 20.95 -11.01 -13.65
CA ILE A 279 22.30 -10.96 -13.07
C ILE A 279 23.22 -10.15 -13.96
N VAL A 280 24.02 -9.23 -13.41
CA VAL A 280 25.03 -8.42 -14.12
C VAL A 280 26.35 -8.47 -13.36
N GLY A 281 27.50 -8.50 -14.04
CA GLY A 281 28.80 -8.51 -13.38
C GLY A 281 29.93 -9.10 -14.21
N ASP A 282 31.17 -8.74 -13.90
CA ASP A 282 32.37 -9.30 -14.54
C ASP A 282 32.61 -10.78 -14.20
N ALA A 283 31.85 -11.35 -13.27
CA ALA A 283 31.77 -12.80 -13.07
C ALA A 283 30.96 -13.51 -14.16
N THR A 284 30.11 -12.80 -14.89
CA THR A 284 29.18 -13.33 -15.91
C THR A 284 29.68 -13.03 -17.32
N ALA A 285 29.14 -13.74 -18.32
CA ALA A 285 29.55 -13.59 -19.72
C ALA A 285 29.34 -12.17 -20.27
N GLY A 286 28.25 -11.49 -19.88
CA GLY A 286 27.94 -10.12 -20.31
C GLY A 286 28.76 -9.04 -19.63
N GLY A 287 29.54 -9.38 -18.60
CA GLY A 287 30.30 -8.41 -17.82
C GLY A 287 29.41 -7.37 -17.13
N TRP A 288 29.91 -6.14 -17.00
CA TRP A 288 29.16 -4.99 -16.47
C TRP A 288 28.30 -4.27 -17.51
N ASN A 289 28.06 -4.86 -18.68
CA ASN A 289 27.17 -4.27 -19.68
C ASN A 289 25.71 -4.36 -19.22
N ASN A 290 24.98 -3.25 -19.36
CA ASN A 290 23.56 -3.14 -19.01
C ASN A 290 22.84 -2.39 -20.16
N PRO A 291 21.87 -3.01 -20.86
CA PRO A 291 21.18 -4.27 -20.55
C PRO A 291 22.06 -5.53 -20.68
N VAL A 292 21.75 -6.55 -19.88
CA VAL A 292 22.42 -7.86 -19.93
C VAL A 292 21.86 -8.75 -21.05
N PRO A 293 22.65 -9.71 -21.57
CA PRO A 293 22.18 -10.68 -22.55
C PRO A 293 21.02 -11.55 -22.01
N VAL A 294 19.87 -11.50 -22.69
CA VAL A 294 18.70 -12.35 -22.42
C VAL A 294 18.57 -13.45 -23.48
N PRO A 295 18.11 -14.66 -23.13
CA PRO A 295 17.65 -15.09 -21.80
C PRO A 295 18.78 -15.54 -20.85
N SER A 296 20.04 -15.56 -21.28
CA SER A 296 21.15 -16.19 -20.54
C SER A 296 21.47 -15.59 -19.16
N GLN A 297 21.11 -14.33 -18.91
CA GLN A 297 21.32 -13.65 -17.64
C GLN A 297 20.01 -13.20 -16.98
N GLN A 298 18.89 -13.78 -17.40
CA GLN A 298 17.58 -13.60 -16.76
C GLN A 298 17.27 -14.79 -15.86
N PHE A 299 16.83 -14.52 -14.64
CA PHE A 299 16.34 -15.55 -13.74
C PHE A 299 14.94 -16.03 -14.14
N SER A 300 14.68 -17.31 -13.89
CA SER A 300 13.34 -17.89 -13.95
C SER A 300 12.63 -17.72 -12.62
N ARG A 301 11.33 -17.43 -12.67
CA ARG A 301 10.50 -17.40 -11.47
C ARG A 301 10.18 -18.83 -11.04
N ILE A 302 10.65 -19.24 -9.86
CA ILE A 302 10.41 -20.58 -9.30
C ILE A 302 9.00 -20.64 -8.68
N ASN A 303 8.61 -19.59 -7.95
CA ASN A 303 7.31 -19.45 -7.32
C ASN A 303 7.01 -17.97 -7.05
N ALA A 304 5.94 -17.69 -6.31
CA ALA A 304 5.49 -16.33 -6.03
C ALA A 304 6.58 -15.41 -5.43
N VAL A 305 7.56 -15.95 -4.71
CA VAL A 305 8.56 -15.19 -3.94
C VAL A 305 10.01 -15.52 -4.29
N SER A 306 10.27 -16.48 -5.18
CA SER A 306 11.61 -16.99 -5.47
C SER A 306 11.95 -16.96 -6.95
N TYR A 307 13.20 -16.62 -7.25
CA TYR A 307 13.82 -16.66 -8.58
C TYR A 307 15.02 -17.60 -8.58
N GLY A 308 15.29 -18.27 -9.70
CA GLY A 308 16.41 -19.17 -9.89
C GLY A 308 17.12 -18.96 -11.22
N ILE A 309 18.44 -19.14 -11.25
CA ILE A 309 19.23 -19.19 -12.49
C ILE A 309 20.36 -20.20 -12.33
N VAL A 310 20.75 -20.84 -13.43
CA VAL A 310 22.00 -21.60 -13.51
C VAL A 310 22.93 -20.88 -14.47
N ILE A 311 24.11 -20.50 -14.01
CA ILE A 311 25.02 -19.63 -14.77
C ILE A 311 26.48 -19.96 -14.48
N ASN A 312 27.36 -19.77 -15.47
CA ASN A 312 28.79 -19.80 -15.27
C ASN A 312 29.25 -18.54 -14.53
N LEU A 313 29.99 -18.72 -13.43
CA LEU A 313 30.65 -17.65 -12.69
C LEU A 313 32.17 -17.81 -12.78
N THR A 314 32.88 -16.69 -12.96
CA THR A 314 34.34 -16.65 -12.97
C THR A 314 34.86 -16.33 -11.56
N ALA A 315 35.83 -17.13 -11.07
CA ALA A 315 36.45 -16.91 -9.77
C ALA A 315 37.16 -15.56 -9.65
N GLY A 316 37.12 -14.97 -8.45
CA GLY A 316 37.77 -13.68 -8.16
C GLY A 316 37.07 -12.45 -8.76
N LYS A 317 35.87 -12.63 -9.32
CA LYS A 317 35.04 -11.58 -9.93
C LYS A 317 33.80 -11.29 -9.08
N SER A 318 32.90 -10.43 -9.57
CA SER A 318 31.71 -10.04 -8.81
C SER A 318 30.47 -9.84 -9.69
N TYR A 319 29.30 -9.80 -9.06
CA TYR A 319 28.00 -9.60 -9.71
C TYR A 319 26.96 -8.92 -8.80
N LEU A 320 25.86 -8.51 -9.40
CA LEU A 320 24.67 -7.94 -8.76
C LEU A 320 23.41 -8.49 -9.43
N PHE A 321 22.27 -8.31 -8.77
CA PHE A 321 20.97 -8.65 -9.29
C PHE A 321 20.18 -7.39 -9.64
N LEU A 322 19.58 -7.36 -10.83
CA LEU A 322 18.76 -6.24 -11.30
C LEU A 322 17.29 -6.66 -11.36
N PRO A 323 16.36 -5.94 -10.73
CA PRO A 323 14.93 -6.17 -10.88
C PRO A 323 14.41 -5.73 -12.27
N LEU A 324 15.11 -4.79 -12.92
CA LEU A 324 14.80 -4.27 -14.25
C LEU A 324 16.07 -4.26 -15.11
N ASN A 325 16.04 -4.93 -16.26
CA ASN A 325 17.17 -4.95 -17.19
C ASN A 325 17.35 -3.56 -17.83
N GLY A 326 18.57 -3.06 -17.89
CA GLY A 326 18.88 -1.70 -18.34
C GLY A 326 18.86 -0.63 -17.24
N ASP A 327 18.38 -0.95 -16.03
CA ASP A 327 18.32 0.00 -14.90
C ASP A 327 19.44 -0.23 -13.89
N TRP A 328 19.97 0.85 -13.33
CA TRP A 328 20.99 0.84 -12.26
C TRP A 328 20.49 1.41 -10.93
N ASN A 329 19.30 2.01 -10.92
CA ASN A 329 18.74 2.70 -9.76
C ASN A 329 18.26 1.73 -8.67
N HIS A 330 17.88 0.51 -9.07
CA HIS A 330 17.46 -0.53 -8.15
C HIS A 330 18.32 -1.76 -8.39
N LYS A 331 19.09 -2.17 -7.39
CA LYS A 331 19.92 -3.37 -7.46
C LYS A 331 19.97 -4.08 -6.12
N TYR A 332 20.19 -5.37 -6.19
CA TYR A 332 20.38 -6.23 -5.03
C TYR A 332 21.71 -6.98 -5.13
N GLY A 333 22.19 -7.48 -4.00
CA GLY A 333 23.35 -8.35 -3.95
C GLY A 333 23.50 -8.99 -2.57
N GLY A 334 24.72 -9.34 -2.23
CA GLY A 334 25.05 -9.81 -0.89
C GLY A 334 26.54 -9.77 -0.62
N SER A 335 26.92 -10.09 0.62
CA SER A 335 28.29 -10.01 1.09
C SER A 335 29.07 -11.32 1.01
N SER A 336 28.45 -12.40 0.51
CA SER A 336 28.98 -13.76 0.57
C SER A 336 28.99 -14.43 -0.79
N ALA A 337 30.04 -15.20 -1.08
CA ALA A 337 30.17 -15.91 -2.34
C ALA A 337 29.26 -17.15 -2.46
N THR A 338 28.72 -17.64 -1.34
CA THR A 338 27.91 -18.86 -1.28
C THR A 338 26.44 -18.61 -0.94
N GLY A 339 26.07 -17.36 -0.65
CA GLY A 339 24.72 -16.99 -0.22
C GLY A 339 24.68 -16.33 1.15
N GLY A 340 23.51 -15.76 1.49
CA GLY A 340 23.26 -15.03 2.72
C GLY A 340 22.08 -14.09 2.61
N ALA A 341 22.11 -13.00 3.39
CA ALA A 341 21.11 -11.94 3.30
C ALA A 341 21.16 -11.25 1.92
N LEU A 342 19.98 -11.03 1.34
CA LEU A 342 19.80 -10.23 0.14
C LEU A 342 19.77 -8.75 0.55
N LEU A 343 20.76 -8.00 0.08
CA LEU A 343 20.94 -6.60 0.45
C LEU A 343 20.50 -5.72 -0.70
N ALA A 344 19.82 -4.62 -0.38
CA ALA A 344 19.47 -3.59 -1.34
C ALA A 344 20.68 -2.73 -1.73
N ASP A 345 20.49 -1.85 -2.71
CA ASP A 345 21.52 -0.95 -3.21
C ASP A 345 22.16 -0.12 -2.08
N GLY A 346 23.47 0.10 -2.16
CA GLY A 346 24.26 0.79 -1.16
C GLY A 346 24.52 0.02 0.14
N ALA A 347 23.77 -1.08 0.41
CA ALA A 347 23.99 -1.93 1.58
C ALA A 347 24.93 -3.11 1.31
N VAL A 348 25.25 -3.41 0.04
CA VAL A 348 26.22 -4.45 -0.34
C VAL A 348 27.65 -3.99 -0.03
N PRO A 349 28.43 -4.70 0.79
CA PRO A 349 29.81 -4.34 1.09
C PRO A 349 30.68 -4.33 -0.18
N GLY A 350 31.43 -3.24 -0.40
CA GLY A 350 32.22 -3.07 -1.64
C GLY A 350 31.37 -2.86 -2.90
N SER A 351 30.06 -2.64 -2.73
CA SER A 351 29.05 -2.42 -3.78
C SER A 351 28.74 -3.59 -4.70
N ASN A 352 29.45 -4.73 -4.63
CA ASN A 352 29.23 -5.90 -5.49
C ASN A 352 29.24 -7.22 -4.71
N THR A 353 28.47 -8.21 -5.17
CA THR A 353 28.47 -9.57 -4.61
C THR A 353 29.68 -10.36 -5.10
N PRO A 354 30.50 -10.96 -4.23
CA PRO A 354 31.65 -11.74 -4.68
C PRO A 354 31.21 -13.06 -5.34
N ALA A 355 31.93 -13.48 -6.39
CA ALA A 355 31.77 -14.80 -6.99
C ALA A 355 32.43 -15.91 -6.15
N PRO A 356 31.98 -17.17 -6.29
CA PRO A 356 32.67 -18.33 -5.72
C PRO A 356 34.17 -18.38 -6.05
N ALA A 357 34.96 -19.01 -5.17
CA ALA A 357 36.42 -19.09 -5.34
C ALA A 357 36.86 -19.99 -6.51
N ALA A 358 35.97 -20.84 -7.04
CA ALA A 358 36.21 -21.66 -8.21
C ALA A 358 35.33 -21.20 -9.37
N SER A 359 35.89 -21.15 -10.58
CA SER A 359 35.09 -20.91 -11.78
C SER A 359 34.27 -22.16 -12.09
N GLY A 360 33.04 -21.98 -12.53
CA GLY A 360 32.17 -23.10 -12.91
C GLY A 360 30.72 -22.70 -13.01
N THR A 361 29.87 -23.71 -13.23
CA THR A 361 28.42 -23.53 -13.29
C THR A 361 27.84 -23.54 -11.87
N TYR A 362 27.04 -22.54 -11.55
CA TYR A 362 26.38 -22.40 -10.26
C TYR A 362 24.88 -22.20 -10.44
N GLN A 363 24.10 -22.76 -9.52
CA GLN A 363 22.71 -22.42 -9.31
C GLN A 363 22.63 -21.30 -8.28
N ILE A 364 21.95 -20.22 -8.63
CA ILE A 364 21.63 -19.11 -7.73
C ILE A 364 20.12 -19.11 -7.50
N VAL A 365 19.70 -19.08 -6.24
CA VAL A 365 18.29 -18.91 -5.87
C VAL A 365 18.15 -17.67 -5.01
N VAL A 366 17.23 -16.77 -5.36
CA VAL A 366 16.92 -15.55 -4.62
C VAL A 366 15.49 -15.65 -4.08
N ASN A 367 15.32 -15.49 -2.77
CA ASN A 367 14.03 -15.54 -2.08
C ASN A 367 13.72 -14.18 -1.44
N PHE A 368 12.68 -13.51 -1.94
CA PHE A 368 12.27 -12.19 -1.49
C PHE A 368 11.39 -12.23 -0.23
N GLN A 369 10.75 -13.37 0.09
CA GLN A 369 10.02 -13.53 1.36
C GLN A 369 10.98 -13.53 2.55
N THR A 370 12.09 -14.27 2.46
CA THR A 370 13.10 -14.35 3.51
C THR A 370 14.18 -13.27 3.37
N GLY A 371 14.26 -12.60 2.23
CA GLY A 371 15.33 -11.63 1.94
C GLY A 371 16.70 -12.32 1.91
N THR A 372 16.82 -13.45 1.20
CA THR A 372 18.05 -14.23 1.12
C THR A 372 18.36 -14.70 -0.29
N TYR A 373 19.62 -15.09 -0.53
CA TYR A 373 20.04 -15.80 -1.74
C TYR A 373 20.99 -16.95 -1.40
N THR A 374 21.09 -17.94 -2.29
CA THR A 374 22.05 -19.05 -2.23
C THR A 374 22.82 -19.17 -3.53
N VAL A 375 24.06 -19.66 -3.46
CA VAL A 375 24.92 -19.94 -4.62
C VAL A 375 25.54 -21.32 -4.41
N THR A 376 25.11 -22.31 -5.19
CA THR A 376 25.54 -23.71 -5.05
C THR A 376 26.12 -24.23 -6.36
N PRO A 377 27.25 -24.98 -6.34
CA PRO A 377 27.76 -25.63 -7.54
C PRO A 377 26.68 -26.45 -8.24
N PHE A 378 26.63 -26.38 -9.57
CA PHE A 378 25.65 -27.09 -10.38
C PHE A 378 26.37 -27.99 -11.39
N SER A 379 26.17 -29.30 -11.26
CA SER A 379 26.96 -30.31 -11.98
C SER A 379 26.24 -30.97 -13.15
N VAL A 380 24.98 -30.60 -13.42
CA VAL A 380 24.23 -31.17 -14.55
C VAL A 380 24.63 -30.45 -15.83
N THR A 381 24.96 -31.21 -16.87
CA THR A 381 25.24 -30.65 -18.20
C THR A 381 23.93 -30.15 -18.82
N ILE A 382 23.84 -28.84 -19.05
CA ILE A 382 22.72 -28.23 -19.77
C ILE A 382 23.08 -28.18 -21.26
N PRO A 383 22.29 -28.78 -22.16
CA PRO A 383 22.58 -28.72 -23.59
C PRO A 383 22.37 -27.30 -24.13
N SER A 384 23.07 -26.95 -25.22
CA SER A 384 22.90 -25.63 -25.86
C SER A 384 21.60 -25.53 -26.66
N ASN A 385 21.13 -26.66 -27.19
CA ASN A 385 19.90 -26.81 -27.93
C ASN A 385 19.18 -28.08 -27.47
N LEU A 386 17.88 -28.19 -27.75
CA LEU A 386 17.13 -29.41 -27.54
C LEU A 386 16.18 -29.61 -28.73
N TYR A 387 16.02 -30.85 -29.16
CA TYR A 387 15.18 -31.26 -30.27
C TYR A 387 14.28 -32.43 -29.84
N ILE A 388 13.13 -32.61 -30.48
CA ILE A 388 12.26 -33.78 -30.27
C ILE A 388 12.29 -34.66 -31.52
N VAL A 389 12.42 -35.99 -31.36
CA VAL A 389 12.40 -36.98 -32.46
C VAL A 389 11.46 -38.12 -32.07
N GLY A 390 10.76 -38.73 -33.03
CA GLY A 390 9.88 -39.87 -32.75
C GLY A 390 8.72 -40.00 -33.72
N ASP A 391 8.14 -41.19 -33.84
CA ASP A 391 6.92 -41.44 -34.62
C ASP A 391 5.68 -40.72 -34.06
N ALA A 392 5.74 -40.23 -32.81
CA ALA A 392 4.74 -39.31 -32.29
C ALA A 392 4.82 -37.92 -32.91
N THR A 393 5.94 -37.55 -33.52
CA THR A 393 6.19 -36.20 -34.07
C THR A 393 6.03 -36.16 -35.60
N PRO A 394 5.80 -34.99 -36.22
CA PRO A 394 5.62 -34.88 -37.67
C PRO A 394 6.80 -35.42 -38.51
N GLY A 395 8.03 -35.28 -38.02
CA GLY A 395 9.24 -35.75 -38.71
C GLY A 395 9.55 -37.24 -38.50
N GLY A 396 8.80 -37.94 -37.65
CA GLY A 396 9.03 -39.35 -37.34
C GLY A 396 10.40 -39.59 -36.68
N TRP A 397 10.96 -40.77 -36.93
CA TRP A 397 12.30 -41.17 -36.46
C TRP A 397 13.46 -40.65 -37.35
N ASN A 398 13.20 -39.73 -38.28
CA ASN A 398 14.26 -39.12 -39.08
C ASN A 398 15.18 -38.27 -38.19
N ASN A 399 16.49 -38.49 -38.30
CA ASN A 399 17.53 -37.74 -37.59
C ASN A 399 18.63 -37.37 -38.60
N PRO A 400 18.86 -36.07 -38.90
CA PRO A 400 18.36 -34.88 -38.21
C PRO A 400 16.85 -34.64 -38.37
N VAL A 401 16.24 -34.05 -37.34
CA VAL A 401 14.83 -33.67 -37.33
C VAL A 401 14.61 -32.36 -38.11
N PRO A 402 13.39 -32.11 -38.62
CA PRO A 402 13.03 -30.84 -39.26
C PRO A 402 13.14 -29.66 -38.29
N VAL A 403 13.89 -28.64 -38.69
CA VAL A 403 14.06 -27.35 -37.97
C VAL A 403 13.39 -26.24 -38.77
N PRO A 404 12.69 -25.28 -38.12
CA PRO A 404 12.58 -25.07 -36.66
C PRO A 404 11.50 -25.91 -35.95
N SER A 405 10.65 -26.64 -36.69
CA SER A 405 9.42 -27.24 -36.14
C SER A 405 9.60 -28.29 -35.03
N GLN A 406 10.78 -28.89 -34.90
CA GLN A 406 11.11 -29.87 -33.85
C GLN A 406 12.28 -29.44 -32.96
N GLN A 407 12.65 -28.17 -33.00
CA GLN A 407 13.60 -27.57 -32.07
C GLN A 407 12.84 -26.89 -30.93
N PHE A 408 13.25 -27.16 -29.70
CA PHE A 408 12.71 -26.46 -28.54
C PHE A 408 13.24 -25.03 -28.49
N THR A 409 12.38 -24.10 -28.06
CA THR A 409 12.82 -22.79 -27.62
C THR A 409 13.46 -22.92 -26.24
N ARG A 410 14.65 -22.36 -26.05
CA ARG A 410 15.23 -22.18 -24.71
C ARG A 410 14.44 -21.09 -23.97
N ILE A 411 13.73 -21.47 -22.91
CA ILE A 411 12.91 -20.56 -22.11
C ILE A 411 13.80 -19.77 -21.15
N ASP A 412 14.76 -20.45 -20.55
CA ASP A 412 15.70 -19.88 -19.58
C ASP A 412 17.01 -20.67 -19.56
N ALA A 413 17.85 -20.44 -18.56
CA ALA A 413 19.15 -21.08 -18.47
C ALA A 413 19.10 -22.62 -18.40
N VAL A 414 17.99 -23.24 -17.96
CA VAL A 414 17.86 -24.69 -17.70
C VAL A 414 16.62 -25.34 -18.32
N SER A 415 15.69 -24.55 -18.85
CA SER A 415 14.40 -25.01 -19.35
C SER A 415 14.29 -24.79 -20.85
N PHE A 416 13.76 -25.81 -21.52
CA PHE A 416 13.44 -25.81 -22.94
C PHE A 416 11.96 -26.12 -23.11
N GLY A 417 11.28 -25.42 -24.00
CA GLY A 417 9.87 -25.72 -24.30
C GLY A 417 9.56 -25.78 -25.79
N ILE A 418 8.53 -26.54 -26.14
CA ILE A 418 8.00 -26.62 -27.49
C ILE A 418 6.49 -26.82 -27.43
N VAL A 419 5.77 -26.25 -28.39
CA VAL A 419 4.38 -26.63 -28.69
C VAL A 419 4.40 -27.44 -29.99
N ILE A 420 3.99 -28.70 -29.93
CA ILE A 420 4.06 -29.62 -31.07
C ILE A 420 2.86 -30.56 -31.10
N ASN A 421 2.46 -30.99 -32.30
CA ASN A 421 1.47 -32.05 -32.44
C ASN A 421 2.07 -33.41 -32.10
N LEU A 422 1.45 -34.15 -31.19
CA LEU A 422 1.80 -35.54 -30.87
C LEU A 422 0.71 -36.50 -31.35
N THR A 423 1.12 -37.64 -31.90
CA THR A 423 0.22 -38.73 -32.30
C THR A 423 0.05 -39.73 -31.16
N ALA A 424 -1.20 -40.08 -30.82
CA ALA A 424 -1.51 -41.08 -29.79
C ALA A 424 -0.99 -42.48 -30.14
N GLY A 425 -0.55 -43.21 -29.12
CA GLY A 425 -0.03 -44.58 -29.27
C GLY A 425 1.39 -44.69 -29.84
N ALA A 426 2.02 -43.56 -30.18
CA ALA A 426 3.39 -43.48 -30.68
C ALA A 426 4.38 -43.07 -29.56
N SER A 427 5.64 -42.80 -29.89
CA SER A 427 6.68 -42.43 -28.92
C SER A 427 7.66 -41.36 -29.43
N TYR A 428 8.44 -40.78 -28.52
CA TYR A 428 9.44 -39.77 -28.83
C TYR A 428 10.61 -39.75 -27.84
N LEU A 429 11.67 -39.02 -28.20
CA LEU A 429 12.87 -38.77 -27.42
C LEU A 429 13.31 -37.32 -27.59
N PHE A 430 14.18 -36.85 -26.69
CA PHE A 430 14.80 -35.54 -26.77
C PHE A 430 16.28 -35.66 -27.11
N LEU A 431 16.74 -34.84 -28.06
CA LEU A 431 18.13 -34.82 -28.52
C LEU A 431 18.78 -33.47 -28.16
N PRO A 432 19.92 -33.44 -27.46
CA PRO A 432 20.75 -32.26 -27.26
C PRO A 432 21.41 -31.73 -28.54
N LEU A 433 21.66 -32.64 -29.48
CA LEU A 433 22.35 -32.37 -30.73
C LEU A 433 21.56 -33.00 -31.87
N ASN A 434 21.09 -32.18 -32.80
CA ASN A 434 20.35 -32.65 -33.96
C ASN A 434 21.28 -33.46 -34.87
N GLY A 435 20.85 -34.64 -35.30
CA GLY A 435 21.67 -35.60 -36.05
C GLY A 435 22.47 -36.58 -35.18
N ASP A 436 22.46 -36.44 -33.85
CA ASP A 436 23.19 -37.33 -32.93
C ASP A 436 22.25 -38.26 -32.15
N TRP A 437 22.69 -39.50 -31.93
CA TRP A 437 22.00 -40.52 -31.13
C TRP A 437 22.72 -40.83 -29.81
N GLY A 438 23.93 -40.31 -29.60
CA GLY A 438 24.81 -40.67 -28.49
C GLY A 438 24.42 -40.09 -27.13
N HIS A 439 23.60 -39.03 -27.08
CA HIS A 439 23.28 -38.32 -25.83
C HIS A 439 21.79 -37.98 -25.71
N LYS A 440 20.89 -38.96 -25.86
CA LYS A 440 19.44 -38.72 -25.82
C LYS A 440 18.87 -38.69 -24.40
N TYR A 441 17.71 -38.06 -24.28
CA TYR A 441 16.88 -38.06 -23.07
C TYR A 441 15.45 -38.49 -23.38
N GLY A 442 14.73 -38.91 -22.35
CA GLY A 442 13.30 -39.21 -22.45
C GLY A 442 12.67 -39.35 -21.08
N GLY A 443 11.57 -40.08 -21.00
CA GLY A 443 10.95 -40.42 -19.74
C GLY A 443 9.98 -41.59 -19.85
N SER A 444 9.44 -42.03 -18.72
CA SER A 444 8.58 -43.21 -18.63
C SER A 444 7.08 -42.91 -18.68
N SER A 445 6.70 -41.62 -18.75
CA SER A 445 5.32 -41.16 -18.59
C SER A 445 4.84 -40.32 -19.77
N ALA A 446 3.59 -40.52 -20.19
CA ALA A 446 3.02 -39.78 -21.30
C ALA A 446 2.69 -38.31 -20.97
N THR A 447 2.55 -37.97 -19.69
CA THR A 447 2.17 -36.63 -19.21
C THR A 447 3.33 -35.87 -18.56
N GLY A 448 4.51 -36.47 -18.49
CA GLY A 448 5.67 -35.92 -17.79
C GLY A 448 6.07 -36.70 -16.54
N GLY A 449 7.25 -36.34 -16.01
CA GLY A 449 7.88 -37.00 -14.88
C GLY A 449 9.39 -36.76 -14.86
N THR A 450 10.14 -37.69 -14.30
CA THR A 450 11.61 -37.66 -14.31
C THR A 450 12.16 -37.70 -15.73
N LEU A 451 13.07 -36.77 -16.04
CA LEU A 451 13.86 -36.78 -17.27
C LEU A 451 15.00 -37.78 -17.09
N LEU A 452 15.02 -38.80 -17.94
CA LEU A 452 15.97 -39.89 -17.89
C LEU A 452 16.97 -39.74 -19.03
N ALA A 453 18.25 -39.98 -18.72
CA ALA A 453 19.32 -40.04 -19.70
C ALA A 453 19.25 -41.33 -20.52
N ASP A 454 20.08 -41.40 -21.56
CA ASP A 454 20.16 -42.57 -22.45
C ASP A 454 20.37 -43.88 -21.67
N GLY A 455 19.69 -44.94 -22.13
CA GLY A 455 19.69 -46.26 -21.50
C GLY A 455 18.86 -46.38 -20.22
N ALA A 456 18.43 -45.27 -19.61
CA ALA A 456 17.56 -45.27 -18.42
C ALA A 456 16.06 -45.14 -18.74
N VAL A 457 15.70 -44.80 -19.99
CA VAL A 457 14.30 -44.68 -20.44
C VAL A 457 13.67 -46.08 -20.59
N PRO A 458 12.61 -46.43 -19.84
CA PRO A 458 11.94 -47.72 -19.97
C PRO A 458 11.41 -47.95 -21.38
N GLY A 459 11.73 -49.09 -22.01
CA GLY A 459 11.36 -49.36 -23.40
C GLY A 459 12.14 -48.56 -24.45
N SER A 460 13.17 -47.82 -24.03
CA SER A 460 14.04 -46.94 -24.84
C SER A 460 13.41 -45.67 -25.40
N ASN A 461 12.08 -45.48 -25.33
CA ASN A 461 11.38 -44.31 -25.86
C ASN A 461 10.34 -43.74 -24.87
N THR A 462 10.08 -42.45 -24.96
CA THR A 462 9.03 -41.78 -24.16
C THR A 462 7.66 -42.00 -24.80
N PRO A 463 6.65 -42.51 -24.08
CA PRO A 463 5.32 -42.71 -24.65
C PRO A 463 4.62 -41.37 -24.92
N ALA A 464 3.84 -41.29 -26.00
CA ALA A 464 2.99 -40.14 -26.28
C ALA A 464 1.68 -40.16 -25.46
N PRO A 465 1.02 -39.01 -25.26
CA PRO A 465 -0.33 -38.94 -24.70
C PRO A 465 -1.34 -39.83 -25.42
N ALA A 466 -2.38 -40.26 -24.71
CA ALA A 466 -3.42 -41.15 -25.24
C ALA A 466 -4.33 -40.49 -26.31
N THR A 467 -4.22 -39.18 -26.52
CA THR A 467 -5.02 -38.42 -27.49
C THR A 467 -4.07 -37.65 -28.40
N SER A 468 -4.32 -37.70 -29.71
CA SER A 468 -3.54 -36.90 -30.65
C SER A 468 -3.93 -35.43 -30.55
N GLY A 469 -2.97 -34.53 -30.67
CA GLY A 469 -3.23 -33.09 -30.65
C GLY A 469 -2.00 -32.26 -30.34
N LEU A 470 -2.21 -30.95 -30.14
CA LEU A 470 -1.15 -30.04 -29.72
C LEU A 470 -0.84 -30.21 -28.23
N TYR A 471 0.45 -30.34 -27.93
CA TYR A 471 0.96 -30.42 -26.58
C TYR A 471 2.06 -29.40 -26.36
N LYS A 472 2.02 -28.78 -25.19
CA LYS A 472 3.15 -28.03 -24.62
C LYS A 472 4.03 -29.02 -23.87
N ILE A 473 5.29 -29.11 -24.28
CA ILE A 473 6.31 -29.90 -23.61
C ILE A 473 7.33 -28.94 -23.00
N ILE A 474 7.63 -29.10 -21.71
CA ILE A 474 8.68 -28.36 -21.01
C ILE A 474 9.68 -29.37 -20.46
N VAL A 475 10.97 -29.20 -20.75
CA VAL A 475 12.06 -29.99 -20.20
C VAL A 475 12.90 -29.08 -19.31
N ASN A 476 13.08 -29.44 -18.04
CA ASN A 476 13.86 -28.70 -17.06
C ASN A 476 15.01 -29.57 -16.54
N PHE A 477 16.23 -29.17 -16.88
CA PHE A 477 17.44 -29.89 -16.51
C PHE A 477 17.92 -29.63 -15.08
N GLN A 478 17.42 -28.58 -14.42
CA GLN A 478 17.72 -28.30 -13.01
C GLN A 478 16.97 -29.23 -12.07
N THR A 479 15.69 -29.45 -12.33
CA THR A 479 14.85 -30.40 -11.58
C THR A 479 15.00 -31.82 -12.10
N GLY A 480 15.54 -32.00 -13.31
CA GLY A 480 15.63 -33.31 -13.97
C GLY A 480 14.25 -33.85 -14.31
N THR A 481 13.36 -33.00 -14.82
CA THR A 481 11.96 -33.35 -15.12
C THR A 481 11.51 -32.83 -16.47
N TYR A 482 10.45 -33.43 -17.02
CA TYR A 482 9.69 -32.89 -18.14
C TYR A 482 8.19 -32.94 -17.87
N THR A 483 7.42 -32.07 -18.53
CA THR A 483 5.96 -32.03 -18.48
C THR A 483 5.38 -32.06 -19.87
N VAL A 484 4.23 -32.72 -20.04
CA VAL A 484 3.50 -32.78 -21.31
C VAL A 484 2.04 -32.44 -21.02
N THR A 485 1.60 -31.26 -21.44
CA THR A 485 0.25 -30.76 -21.17
C THR A 485 -0.47 -30.44 -22.47
N PRO A 486 -1.77 -30.78 -22.62
CA PRO A 486 -2.56 -30.35 -23.77
C PRO A 486 -2.45 -28.84 -23.98
N PHE A 487 -2.36 -28.42 -25.24
CA PHE A 487 -2.28 -27.01 -25.62
C PHE A 487 -3.42 -26.66 -26.57
N THR A 488 -4.18 -25.61 -26.24
CA THR A 488 -5.35 -25.15 -27.01
C THR A 488 -5.21 -23.70 -27.48
N GLY A 489 -4.04 -23.09 -27.24
CA GLY A 489 -3.75 -21.71 -27.58
C GLY A 489 -3.39 -21.50 -29.06
N PHE A 490 -2.97 -20.28 -29.39
CA PHE A 490 -2.49 -19.96 -30.74
C PHE A 490 -1.15 -20.63 -31.07
N VAL A 491 -1.04 -21.10 -32.32
CA VAL A 491 0.20 -21.64 -32.90
C VAL A 491 0.50 -21.00 -34.26
N PRO A 492 1.79 -20.81 -34.62
CA PRO A 492 2.96 -21.00 -33.75
C PRO A 492 3.01 -19.92 -32.66
N VAL A 493 3.52 -20.27 -31.49
CA VAL A 493 3.85 -19.26 -30.47
C VAL A 493 5.06 -18.48 -30.99
N PRO A 494 5.00 -17.15 -31.10
CA PRO A 494 6.13 -16.35 -31.59
C PRO A 494 7.41 -16.59 -30.78
N ASP A 495 8.58 -16.45 -31.41
CA ASP A 495 9.88 -16.44 -30.72
C ASP A 495 10.15 -15.12 -30.00
N ASN A 496 9.65 -14.02 -30.57
CA ASN A 496 9.73 -12.66 -30.03
C ASN A 496 8.35 -11.99 -30.10
N LEU A 497 8.17 -10.93 -29.34
CA LEU A 497 6.98 -10.08 -29.42
C LEU A 497 7.38 -8.62 -29.25
N TYR A 498 6.78 -7.75 -30.05
CA TYR A 498 7.02 -6.31 -30.06
C TYR A 498 5.68 -5.57 -29.95
N ILE A 499 5.68 -4.34 -29.45
CA ILE A 499 4.51 -3.46 -29.45
C ILE A 499 4.72 -2.31 -30.45
N VAL A 500 3.73 -2.01 -31.29
CA VAL A 500 3.74 -0.89 -32.26
C VAL A 500 2.44 -0.09 -32.14
N GLY A 501 2.49 1.24 -32.28
CA GLY A 501 1.28 2.06 -32.23
C GLY A 501 1.53 3.51 -31.80
N ASP A 502 0.61 4.40 -32.14
CA ASP A 502 0.65 5.83 -31.74
C ASP A 502 0.47 6.06 -30.24
N ALA A 503 0.04 5.04 -29.49
CA ALA A 503 0.12 5.03 -28.02
C ALA A 503 1.55 4.87 -27.48
N THR A 504 2.52 4.48 -28.32
CA THR A 504 3.90 4.17 -27.93
C THR A 504 4.88 5.22 -28.47
N ALA A 505 6.09 5.29 -27.88
CA ALA A 505 7.10 6.28 -28.27
C ALA A 505 7.52 6.20 -29.76
N GLY A 506 7.57 4.98 -30.33
CA GLY A 506 7.90 4.75 -31.74
C GLY A 506 6.75 4.99 -32.72
N GLY A 507 5.54 5.26 -32.24
CA GLY A 507 4.37 5.43 -33.10
C GLY A 507 4.10 4.18 -33.97
N TRP A 508 3.61 4.42 -35.19
CA TRP A 508 3.38 3.40 -36.20
C TRP A 508 4.63 3.04 -37.03
N ALA A 509 5.82 3.48 -36.61
CA ALA A 509 7.06 3.06 -37.28
C ALA A 509 7.30 1.56 -37.07
N ASN A 510 7.61 0.85 -38.15
CA ASN A 510 7.95 -0.58 -38.15
C ASN A 510 9.18 -0.77 -39.06
N PRO A 511 10.35 -1.16 -38.53
CA PRO A 511 10.60 -1.71 -37.20
C PRO A 511 10.47 -0.70 -36.05
N VAL A 512 10.07 -1.20 -34.88
CA VAL A 512 9.93 -0.42 -33.64
C VAL A 512 11.28 -0.24 -32.92
N PRO A 513 11.43 0.81 -32.09
CA PRO A 513 12.61 1.01 -31.24
C PRO A 513 12.84 -0.17 -30.29
N VAL A 514 14.01 -0.79 -30.37
CA VAL A 514 14.48 -1.81 -29.43
C VAL A 514 15.60 -1.26 -28.54
N PRO A 515 15.67 -1.64 -27.25
CA PRO A 515 14.84 -2.65 -26.58
C PRO A 515 13.50 -2.13 -26.04
N SER A 516 13.20 -0.84 -26.13
CA SER A 516 12.07 -0.20 -25.43
C SER A 516 10.67 -0.68 -25.83
N GLN A 517 10.50 -1.28 -27.02
CA GLN A 517 9.22 -1.83 -27.49
C GLN A 517 9.28 -3.34 -27.76
N GLN A 518 10.28 -4.04 -27.21
CA GLN A 518 10.36 -5.50 -27.23
C GLN A 518 9.87 -6.07 -25.90
N PHE A 519 8.97 -7.04 -25.95
CA PHE A 519 8.52 -7.75 -24.75
C PHE A 519 9.62 -8.68 -24.24
N ALA A 520 9.71 -8.80 -22.92
CA ALA A 520 10.45 -9.87 -22.27
C ALA A 520 9.58 -11.13 -22.26
N ARG A 521 10.13 -12.25 -22.76
CA ARG A 521 9.49 -13.55 -22.62
C ARG A 521 9.56 -14.02 -21.16
N VAL A 522 8.43 -14.39 -20.59
CA VAL A 522 8.29 -14.82 -19.19
C VAL A 522 8.35 -16.34 -19.07
N ASN A 523 7.72 -17.04 -20.02
CA ASN A 523 7.76 -18.49 -20.15
C ASN A 523 7.52 -18.86 -21.63
N LEU A 524 7.27 -20.13 -21.93
CA LEU A 524 7.08 -20.56 -23.32
C LEU A 524 5.98 -19.79 -24.05
N THR A 525 4.89 -19.41 -23.39
CA THR A 525 3.67 -18.88 -24.02
C THR A 525 3.35 -17.45 -23.60
N GLN A 526 4.05 -16.91 -22.61
CA GLN A 526 3.75 -15.60 -22.02
C GLN A 526 4.88 -14.59 -22.21
N TYR A 527 4.49 -13.36 -22.52
CA TYR A 527 5.34 -12.19 -22.74
C TYR A 527 4.88 -11.04 -21.86
N GLN A 528 5.80 -10.20 -21.39
CA GLN A 528 5.47 -8.98 -20.65
C GLN A 528 6.36 -7.79 -21.01
N ILE A 529 5.83 -6.58 -20.88
CA ILE A 529 6.58 -5.33 -21.02
C ILE A 529 6.03 -4.29 -20.04
N ASN A 530 6.92 -3.46 -19.49
CA ASN A 530 6.54 -2.22 -18.83
C ASN A 530 6.81 -1.08 -19.81
N ILE A 531 5.80 -0.29 -20.16
CA ILE A 531 5.89 0.74 -21.18
C ILE A 531 5.00 1.93 -20.85
N HIS A 532 5.47 3.13 -21.19
CA HIS A 532 4.66 4.34 -21.15
C HIS A 532 3.65 4.34 -22.30
N LEU A 533 2.36 4.51 -22.00
CA LEU A 533 1.29 4.66 -22.99
C LEU A 533 0.69 6.05 -22.92
N THR A 534 0.44 6.64 -24.09
CA THR A 534 -0.21 7.94 -24.25
C THR A 534 -1.72 7.79 -24.47
N ASN A 535 -2.48 8.86 -24.21
CA ASN A 535 -3.90 8.98 -24.55
C ASN A 535 -4.14 10.32 -25.26
N PRO A 536 -4.79 10.36 -26.45
CA PRO A 536 -5.32 9.23 -27.21
C PRO A 536 -4.24 8.39 -27.90
N GLY A 537 -4.56 7.14 -28.22
CA GLY A 537 -3.69 6.23 -28.96
C GLY A 537 -4.23 4.80 -29.03
N SER A 538 -3.57 4.00 -29.84
CA SER A 538 -3.81 2.57 -30.02
C SER A 538 -2.53 1.83 -30.36
N TYR A 539 -2.54 0.50 -30.25
CA TYR A 539 -1.36 -0.34 -30.50
C TYR A 539 -1.71 -1.76 -30.95
N LEU A 540 -0.70 -2.47 -31.44
CA LEU A 540 -0.71 -3.86 -31.87
C LEU A 540 0.53 -4.58 -31.36
N PHE A 541 0.49 -5.91 -31.38
CA PHE A 541 1.63 -6.77 -31.07
C PHE A 541 2.15 -7.44 -32.35
N LEU A 542 3.45 -7.36 -32.58
CA LEU A 542 4.10 -7.95 -33.75
C LEU A 542 4.97 -9.14 -33.32
N PRO A 543 4.81 -10.33 -33.92
CA PRO A 543 5.72 -11.47 -33.72
C PRO A 543 7.14 -11.22 -34.25
N LEU A 544 7.26 -10.41 -35.31
CA LEU A 544 8.51 -10.11 -35.98
C LEU A 544 8.63 -8.60 -36.17
N ASN A 545 9.73 -8.02 -35.68
CA ASN A 545 9.98 -6.59 -35.83
C ASN A 545 10.30 -6.28 -37.31
N GLY A 546 9.58 -5.33 -37.90
CA GLY A 546 9.64 -5.02 -39.33
C GLY A 546 8.59 -5.72 -40.19
N ASP A 547 7.73 -6.58 -39.61
CA ASP A 547 6.69 -7.32 -40.33
C ASP A 547 5.28 -6.93 -39.86
N TRP A 548 4.33 -6.83 -40.79
CA TRP A 548 2.92 -6.55 -40.52
C TRP A 548 2.03 -7.79 -40.56
N GLY A 549 2.55 -8.92 -41.05
CA GLY A 549 1.85 -10.19 -41.07
C GLY A 549 1.73 -10.80 -39.68
N HIS A 550 0.67 -11.58 -39.46
CA HIS A 550 0.47 -12.36 -38.23
C HIS A 550 0.43 -11.52 -36.95
N LYS A 551 0.05 -10.25 -37.05
CA LYS A 551 -0.07 -9.35 -35.90
C LYS A 551 -1.16 -9.79 -34.93
N PHE A 552 -1.06 -9.34 -33.69
CA PHE A 552 -2.05 -9.57 -32.65
C PHE A 552 -2.54 -8.25 -32.04
N GLY A 553 -3.67 -8.30 -31.37
CA GLY A 553 -4.21 -7.16 -30.65
C GLY A 553 -5.40 -7.56 -29.78
N GLY A 554 -6.21 -6.58 -29.40
CA GLY A 554 -7.45 -6.81 -28.67
C GLY A 554 -8.44 -5.67 -28.82
N SER A 555 -9.59 -5.80 -28.17
CA SER A 555 -10.71 -4.85 -28.27
C SER A 555 -10.88 -3.95 -27.05
N SER A 556 -10.05 -4.13 -26.01
CA SER A 556 -10.21 -3.49 -24.70
C SER A 556 -8.93 -2.80 -24.23
N ALA A 557 -9.08 -1.63 -23.59
CA ALA A 557 -7.94 -0.87 -23.09
C ALA A 557 -7.29 -1.44 -21.83
N THR A 558 -7.99 -2.34 -21.12
CA THR A 558 -7.52 -2.95 -19.87
C THR A 558 -7.11 -4.41 -20.01
N GLY A 559 -7.25 -4.99 -21.22
CA GLY A 559 -7.06 -6.41 -21.46
C GLY A 559 -8.33 -7.15 -21.85
N GLY A 560 -8.16 -8.42 -22.24
CA GLY A 560 -9.22 -9.32 -22.67
C GLY A 560 -8.68 -10.42 -23.58
N THR A 561 -9.52 -10.91 -24.48
CA THR A 561 -9.13 -11.89 -25.50
C THR A 561 -8.07 -11.32 -26.43
N LEU A 562 -6.99 -12.08 -26.63
CA LEU A 562 -5.98 -11.82 -27.65
C LEU A 562 -6.54 -12.25 -29.01
N LEU A 563 -6.51 -11.35 -29.98
CA LEU A 563 -7.04 -11.56 -31.31
C LEU A 563 -5.88 -11.65 -32.30
N ALA A 564 -5.89 -12.67 -33.15
CA ALA A 564 -4.93 -12.84 -34.24
C ALA A 564 -5.36 -12.01 -35.45
N ASP A 565 -4.39 -11.63 -36.28
CA ASP A 565 -4.44 -10.71 -37.42
C ASP A 565 -5.84 -10.43 -38.01
N GLY A 566 -6.47 -11.42 -38.66
CA GLY A 566 -7.78 -11.25 -39.32
C GLY A 566 -8.97 -10.98 -38.40
N ALA A 567 -8.80 -11.14 -37.08
CA ALA A 567 -9.80 -10.86 -36.05
C ALA A 567 -9.47 -9.59 -35.24
N VAL A 568 -8.34 -8.93 -35.49
CA VAL A 568 -7.98 -7.66 -34.83
C VAL A 568 -8.94 -6.57 -35.31
N PRO A 569 -9.58 -5.80 -34.41
CA PRO A 569 -10.47 -4.70 -34.80
C PRO A 569 -9.75 -3.68 -35.67
N GLY A 570 -10.44 -3.10 -36.66
CA GLY A 570 -9.86 -2.08 -37.55
C GLY A 570 -9.40 -0.80 -36.83
N SER A 571 -9.83 -0.58 -35.58
CA SER A 571 -9.36 0.51 -34.70
C SER A 571 -8.09 0.19 -33.90
N ASN A 572 -7.48 -0.99 -34.10
CA ASN A 572 -6.38 -1.52 -33.28
C ASN A 572 -6.77 -1.68 -31.79
N THR A 573 -5.81 -2.09 -30.96
CA THR A 573 -6.02 -2.20 -29.51
C THR A 573 -6.04 -0.80 -28.91
N PRO A 574 -7.12 -0.36 -28.25
CA PRO A 574 -7.20 0.99 -27.69
C PRO A 574 -6.25 1.13 -26.48
N ALA A 575 -5.64 2.31 -26.31
CA ALA A 575 -4.85 2.63 -25.13
C ALA A 575 -5.72 2.92 -23.89
N PRO A 576 -5.18 2.78 -22.67
CA PRO A 576 -5.83 3.21 -21.44
C PRO A 576 -6.26 4.68 -21.45
N ALA A 577 -7.33 5.00 -20.72
CA ALA A 577 -7.88 6.36 -20.66
C ALA A 577 -6.97 7.38 -19.94
N ALA A 578 -6.02 6.92 -19.14
CA ALA A 578 -4.99 7.77 -18.54
C ALA A 578 -3.66 7.51 -19.24
N ALA A 579 -2.90 8.56 -19.53
CA ALA A 579 -1.51 8.39 -19.91
C ALA A 579 -0.70 8.02 -18.67
N GLY A 580 0.29 7.15 -18.82
CA GLY A 580 1.07 6.65 -17.69
C GLY A 580 1.90 5.43 -18.05
N ASP A 581 2.58 4.88 -17.04
CA ASP A 581 3.36 3.67 -17.18
C ASP A 581 2.49 2.44 -16.90
N TYR A 582 2.54 1.48 -17.81
CA TYR A 582 1.69 0.29 -17.76
C TYR A 582 2.52 -0.97 -17.90
N LYS A 583 2.09 -2.03 -17.20
CA LYS A 583 2.50 -3.39 -17.47
C LYS A 583 1.52 -4.05 -18.42
N ILE A 584 2.01 -4.56 -19.54
CA ILE A 584 1.24 -5.38 -20.48
C ILE A 584 1.73 -6.83 -20.37
N VAL A 585 0.82 -7.78 -20.25
CA VAL A 585 1.10 -9.22 -20.32
C VAL A 585 0.29 -9.82 -21.46
N VAL A 586 0.94 -10.60 -22.33
CA VAL A 586 0.32 -11.32 -23.45
C VAL A 586 0.58 -12.81 -23.27
N ASP A 587 -0.47 -13.63 -23.34
CA ASP A 587 -0.41 -15.06 -23.09
C ASP A 587 -1.09 -15.84 -24.23
N PHE A 588 -0.27 -16.55 -25.00
CA PHE A 588 -0.69 -17.33 -26.16
C PHE A 588 -1.30 -18.69 -25.80
N GLU A 589 -1.21 -19.14 -24.55
CA GLU A 589 -1.84 -20.38 -24.09
C GLU A 589 -3.30 -20.14 -23.72
N THR A 590 -3.56 -19.06 -23.01
CA THR A 590 -4.91 -18.63 -22.62
C THR A 590 -5.60 -17.78 -23.69
N ASN A 591 -4.86 -17.34 -24.71
CA ASN A 591 -5.29 -16.38 -25.73
C ASN A 591 -5.81 -15.08 -25.09
N THR A 592 -5.04 -14.51 -24.16
CA THR A 592 -5.40 -13.27 -23.46
C THR A 592 -4.28 -12.26 -23.44
N TYR A 593 -4.63 -11.00 -23.18
CA TYR A 593 -3.71 -9.96 -22.75
C TYR A 593 -4.30 -9.16 -21.59
N SER A 594 -3.44 -8.53 -20.78
CA SER A 594 -3.84 -7.63 -19.68
C SER A 594 -3.01 -6.37 -19.69
N VAL A 595 -3.59 -5.26 -19.22
CA VAL A 595 -2.94 -3.95 -19.12
C VAL A 595 -3.21 -3.38 -17.74
N THR A 596 -2.15 -3.21 -16.93
CA THR A 596 -2.25 -2.76 -15.53
C THR A 596 -1.41 -1.51 -15.32
N HIS A 597 -1.99 -0.47 -14.73
CA HIS A 597 -1.26 0.75 -14.36
C HIS A 597 -0.22 0.45 -13.28
N LEU A 598 0.99 1.00 -13.43
CA LEU A 598 2.10 0.81 -12.49
C LEU A 598 2.12 1.84 -11.35
#